data_AF-A0A439DTY4-F1
#
_entry.id   AF-A0A439DTY4-F1
#
_cell.length_a   1.000
_cell.length_b   1.000
_cell.length_c   1.000
_cell.angle_alpha   90.00
_cell.angle_beta   90.00
_cell.angle_gamma   90.00
#
_symmetry.space_group_name_H-M   'P 1'
#
loop_
_entity.id
_entity.type
_entity.pdbx_description
1 polymer ?
#
loop_
_entity_poly.entity_id
_entity_poly.type
_entity_poly.pdbx_seq_one_letter_code
_entity_poly.pdbx_strand_id
1 'polypeptide(L)'
;MFTIPSDVRLSGRGLGPGIDIPHSVLLPGSVVTGADGVDRKYELTDDREPAPAPLGLLAAVDKGEIVGLASEVVTGDADDRDEGRNDDDLVTRLVERFGDAPGGSRNDVFTEVAPIVIRLKGAKGADMLMAAYLGDDESWIQSAVKSALEKYGDSAAPGSLIRRSKYVREALLTAWQSARFGTWRGRSGTTDRKVFLAVVQRCRDGHTMTTAASVRTLALLTGLEPKTVSAALERLVKSGRLCVVGAADDGSQEYAPVVGEMTTVLSKEMTPPRESSVDPLHLVWLGDGLTGRHSQVFDLVSVGVRRASAIAKAGGMSLDATREALTVLVDTGLLERDGRVYNLPSEIDDIADPLAVSRGAVVRKARLAARIEEERSRPRGDAPPDEGPAIYEDDERRRREEEDELMRQLGIL
;
A
#
# COMPACT_ATOMS: atom_id res chain seq x y z
N MET A 1 -11.34 14.29 24.18
CA MET A 1 -10.46 13.35 24.90
C MET A 1 -10.67 11.99 24.24
N PHE A 2 -9.61 11.36 23.76
CA PHE A 2 -9.68 10.06 23.10
C PHE A 2 -9.01 8.99 23.97
N THR A 3 -9.55 7.77 24.03
CA THR A 3 -8.96 6.63 24.72
C THR A 3 -8.05 5.86 23.76
N ILE A 4 -6.78 5.71 24.14
CA ILE A 4 -5.83 4.80 23.49
C ILE A 4 -5.94 3.44 24.22
N PRO A 5 -6.20 2.33 23.51
CA PRO A 5 -6.24 0.98 24.07
C PRO A 5 -4.96 0.60 24.82
N SER A 6 -5.08 -0.21 25.88
CA SER A 6 -3.96 -0.62 26.74
C SER A 6 -2.91 -1.49 26.04
N ASP A 7 -3.23 -2.06 24.88
CA ASP A 7 -2.34 -2.84 24.04
C ASP A 7 -1.47 -1.99 23.09
N VAL A 8 -1.63 -0.66 23.10
CA VAL A 8 -0.82 0.28 22.31
C VAL A 8 0.29 0.88 23.18
N ARG A 9 1.55 0.61 22.86
CA ARG A 9 2.73 1.12 23.60
C ARG A 9 3.35 2.33 22.88
N LEU A 10 3.55 3.43 23.60
CA LEU A 10 4.20 4.65 23.10
C LEU A 10 5.73 4.55 23.28
N SER A 11 6.48 4.15 22.25
CA SER A 11 7.95 4.16 22.30
C SER A 11 8.51 5.54 21.92
N GLY A 12 9.27 6.15 22.83
CA GLY A 12 9.84 7.49 22.66
C GLY A 12 10.86 7.62 21.54
N ARG A 13 10.45 8.25 20.42
CA ARG A 13 11.25 9.21 19.64
C ARG A 13 10.32 10.06 18.77
N GLY A 14 10.33 11.37 19.04
CA GLY A 14 9.97 12.43 18.09
C GLY A 14 8.61 12.31 17.41
N LEU A 15 7.52 12.50 18.16
CA LEU A 15 6.40 13.25 17.58
C LEU A 15 7.00 14.61 17.22
N GLY A 16 7.10 14.92 15.92
CA GLY A 16 7.84 16.09 15.45
C GLY A 16 7.39 17.40 16.12
N PRO A 17 8.21 18.47 16.07
CA PRO A 17 7.79 19.77 16.58
C PRO A 17 6.43 20.16 15.97
N GLY A 18 5.41 20.31 16.82
CA GLY A 18 4.03 20.59 16.43
C GLY A 18 2.99 19.51 16.79
N ILE A 19 3.40 18.35 17.32
CA ILE A 19 2.47 17.36 17.89
C ILE A 19 2.68 17.31 19.41
N ASP A 20 2.10 18.28 20.11
CA ASP A 20 1.80 18.13 21.53
C ASP A 20 0.66 17.11 21.65
N ILE A 21 0.89 16.00 22.34
CA ILE A 21 -0.23 15.21 22.87
C ILE A 21 -0.69 15.97 24.11
N PRO A 22 -1.86 16.62 24.09
CA PRO A 22 -2.32 17.38 25.23
C PRO A 22 -2.43 16.46 26.45
N HIS A 23 -2.05 16.96 27.63
CA HIS A 23 -2.25 16.24 28.91
C HIS A 23 -3.70 15.79 29.11
N SER A 24 -4.66 16.45 28.43
CA SER A 24 -6.08 16.12 28.38
C SER A 24 -6.45 14.96 27.44
N VAL A 25 -5.49 14.15 26.97
CA VAL A 25 -5.72 12.97 26.11
C VAL A 25 -5.00 11.72 26.63
N LEU A 26 -4.32 11.80 27.78
CA LEU A 26 -3.67 10.67 28.46
C LEU A 26 -4.61 10.12 29.54
N LEU A 27 -4.78 8.80 29.61
CA LEU A 27 -5.67 8.12 30.56
C LEU A 27 -5.01 7.89 31.93
N PRO A 28 -5.81 7.65 33.01
CA PRO A 28 -5.27 7.04 34.21
C PRO A 28 -4.76 5.64 33.87
N GLY A 29 -3.51 5.36 34.17
CA GLY A 29 -2.86 4.10 33.85
C GLY A 29 -2.04 4.09 32.55
N SER A 30 -2.10 5.14 31.73
CA SER A 30 -1.16 5.31 30.62
C SER A 30 0.27 5.42 31.18
N VAL A 31 1.17 4.59 30.66
CA VAL A 31 2.60 4.61 30.99
C VAL A 31 3.35 5.27 29.86
N VAL A 32 4.03 6.38 30.16
CA VAL A 32 4.97 7.02 29.23
C VAL A 32 6.38 6.79 29.75
N THR A 33 7.18 6.07 28.98
CA THR A 33 8.61 5.94 29.25
C THR A 33 9.32 7.22 28.80
N GLY A 34 9.85 7.98 29.76
CA GLY A 34 10.59 9.20 29.45
C GLY A 34 11.92 8.90 28.77
N ALA A 35 12.59 9.94 28.25
CA ALA A 35 13.94 9.83 27.68
C ALA A 35 15.00 9.38 28.70
N ASP A 36 14.66 9.40 29.98
CA ASP A 36 15.41 8.90 31.12
C ASP A 36 15.17 7.41 31.42
N GLY A 37 14.35 6.73 30.61
CA GLY A 37 13.98 5.32 30.82
C GLY A 37 13.00 5.09 31.97
N VAL A 38 12.44 6.16 32.54
CA VAL A 38 11.51 6.06 33.67
C VAL A 38 10.07 6.05 33.18
N ASP A 39 9.36 4.99 33.55
CA ASP A 39 7.94 4.81 33.33
C ASP A 39 7.12 5.73 34.24
N ARG A 40 6.38 6.65 33.62
CA ARG A 40 5.48 7.57 34.32
C ARG A 40 4.04 7.15 34.06
N LYS A 41 3.37 6.71 35.12
CA LYS A 41 1.95 6.38 35.11
C LYS A 41 1.13 7.62 35.47
N TYR A 42 0.19 7.99 34.61
CA TYR A 42 -0.70 9.13 34.87
C TYR A 42 -1.96 8.67 35.61
N GLU A 43 -2.56 9.55 36.40
CA GLU A 43 -3.93 9.40 36.94
C GLU A 43 -4.77 10.59 36.49
N LEU A 44 -6.05 10.36 36.19
CA LEU A 44 -6.94 11.36 35.58
C LEU A 44 -7.82 11.99 36.66
N THR A 45 -7.89 13.32 36.65
CA THR A 45 -8.52 14.13 37.70
C THR A 45 -9.94 14.63 37.34
N ASP A 46 -10.50 14.25 36.18
CA ASP A 46 -11.79 14.76 35.68
C ASP A 46 -12.70 13.70 35.00
N ASP A 47 -14.00 13.78 35.23
CA ASP A 47 -14.98 12.68 35.14
C ASP A 47 -15.74 12.66 33.80
N ARG A 48 -15.02 12.76 32.68
CA ARG A 48 -15.62 12.66 31.32
C ARG A 48 -15.12 11.41 30.61
N GLU A 49 -16.05 10.49 30.28
CA GLU A 49 -15.76 9.31 29.46
C GLU A 49 -15.14 9.72 28.11
N PRO A 50 -13.90 9.32 27.80
CA PRO A 50 -13.28 9.69 26.55
C PRO A 50 -13.81 8.84 25.39
N ALA A 51 -13.90 9.45 24.20
CA ALA A 51 -14.26 8.73 22.98
C ALA A 51 -13.12 7.77 22.55
N PRO A 52 -13.37 6.65 21.87
CA PRO A 52 -12.29 5.81 21.34
C PRO A 52 -11.43 6.55 20.32
N ALA A 53 -10.10 6.40 20.40
CA ALA A 53 -9.18 7.00 19.44
C ALA A 53 -9.47 6.54 18.00
N PRO A 54 -9.44 7.45 17.00
CA PRO A 54 -9.59 7.07 15.60
C PRO A 54 -8.54 6.05 15.17
N LEU A 55 -8.92 5.10 14.33
CA LEU A 55 -8.04 4.01 13.88
C LEU A 55 -6.73 4.50 13.25
N GLY A 56 -6.77 5.62 12.51
CA GLY A 56 -5.55 6.23 11.96
C GLY A 56 -4.58 6.75 13.03
N LEU A 57 -5.09 7.22 14.17
CA LEU A 57 -4.28 7.63 15.31
C LEU A 57 -3.67 6.41 16.00
N LEU A 58 -4.45 5.35 16.20
CA LEU A 58 -3.96 4.08 16.73
C LEU A 58 -2.85 3.48 15.87
N ALA A 59 -3.05 3.47 14.55
CA ALA A 59 -2.06 2.98 13.59
C ALA A 59 -0.76 3.83 13.59
N ALA A 60 -0.88 5.15 13.73
CA ALA A 60 0.28 6.04 13.77
C ALA A 60 1.10 5.87 15.06
N VAL A 61 0.44 5.54 16.17
CA VAL A 61 1.06 5.38 17.49
C VAL A 61 1.63 3.98 17.69
N ASP A 62 0.89 2.94 17.31
CA ASP A 62 1.21 1.56 17.65
C ASP A 62 2.55 1.11 17.06
N LYS A 63 2.93 1.59 15.87
CA LYS A 63 4.19 1.32 15.12
C LYS A 63 4.69 -0.15 15.09
N GLY A 64 3.93 -1.10 15.64
CA GLY A 64 4.37 -2.44 16.03
C GLY A 64 5.34 -2.44 17.22
N GLU A 65 5.36 -3.55 17.95
CA GLU A 65 6.32 -3.77 19.04
C GLU A 65 7.76 -3.73 18.50
N ILE A 66 8.53 -2.72 18.91
CA ILE A 66 9.98 -2.85 19.00
C ILE A 66 10.23 -3.50 20.35
N VAL A 67 10.40 -4.83 20.38
CA VAL A 67 10.83 -5.50 21.62
C VAL A 67 12.30 -5.16 21.85
N GLY A 68 12.53 -3.99 22.44
CA GLY A 68 13.72 -3.69 23.22
C GLY A 68 13.41 -4.06 24.68
N LEU A 69 14.17 -5.01 25.20
CA LEU A 69 14.13 -5.51 26.58
C LEU A 69 13.91 -4.42 27.64
N ALA A 70 12.89 -4.57 28.48
CA ALA A 70 12.96 -4.48 29.95
C ALA A 70 11.58 -4.70 30.61
N SER A 71 11.53 -5.65 31.55
CA SER A 71 10.75 -5.74 32.82
C SER A 71 9.29 -5.26 32.89
N GLU A 72 8.37 -5.83 33.67
CA GLU A 72 8.32 -7.01 34.54
C GLU A 72 6.89 -7.09 35.11
N VAL A 73 6.49 -8.30 35.52
CA VAL A 73 5.41 -8.66 36.46
C VAL A 73 3.96 -8.25 36.09
N VAL A 74 3.23 -9.22 35.55
CA VAL A 74 1.83 -9.44 35.97
C VAL A 74 1.71 -10.88 36.43
N THR A 75 1.66 -11.03 37.76
CA THR A 75 1.10 -12.20 38.43
C THR A 75 -0.38 -12.32 38.07
N GLY A 76 -0.80 -13.46 37.53
CA GLY A 76 -2.22 -13.76 37.32
C GLY A 76 -2.42 -14.97 36.43
N ASP A 77 -2.54 -16.14 37.06
CA ASP A 77 -2.80 -17.45 36.46
C ASP A 77 -3.86 -17.42 35.34
N ALA A 78 -3.47 -17.84 34.12
CA ALA A 78 -4.19 -18.82 33.29
C ALA A 78 -3.47 -19.04 31.94
N ASP A 79 -2.92 -20.25 31.79
CA ASP A 79 -2.40 -20.88 30.56
C ASP A 79 -1.15 -20.29 29.88
N ASP A 80 -0.04 -20.36 30.60
CA ASP A 80 1.32 -20.38 30.05
C ASP A 80 1.65 -21.72 29.36
N ARG A 81 1.79 -21.69 28.03
CA ARG A 81 2.76 -22.49 27.24
C ARG A 81 2.62 -22.24 25.72
N ASP A 82 3.02 -21.08 25.19
CA ASP A 82 3.35 -21.00 23.74
C ASP A 82 4.25 -19.86 23.22
N GLU A 83 4.95 -19.09 24.07
CA GLU A 83 5.79 -17.98 23.56
C GLU A 83 7.18 -18.41 23.05
N GLY A 84 7.65 -19.62 23.38
CA GLY A 84 8.90 -20.18 22.84
C GLY A 84 8.75 -20.91 21.50
N ARG A 85 7.53 -21.20 21.05
CA ARG A 85 7.28 -22.13 19.94
C ARG A 85 7.32 -21.47 18.56
N ASN A 86 7.00 -20.17 18.48
CA ASN A 86 6.84 -19.48 17.20
C ASN A 86 8.17 -19.16 16.50
N ASP A 87 9.21 -18.82 17.27
CA ASP A 87 10.56 -18.54 16.72
C ASP A 87 11.26 -19.83 16.28
N ASP A 88 11.11 -20.91 17.03
CA ASP A 88 11.63 -22.23 16.64
C ASP A 88 10.90 -22.78 15.41
N ASP A 89 9.57 -22.60 15.30
CA ASP A 89 8.79 -23.00 14.12
C ASP A 89 9.10 -22.14 12.88
N LEU A 90 9.43 -20.85 13.06
CA LEU A 90 9.87 -19.99 11.96
C LEU A 90 11.27 -20.37 11.47
N VAL A 91 12.21 -20.57 12.40
CA VAL A 91 13.58 -21.00 12.05
C VAL A 91 13.54 -22.35 11.35
N THR A 92 12.74 -23.31 11.84
CA THR A 92 12.56 -24.61 11.20
C THR A 92 12.08 -24.45 9.75
N ARG A 93 11.03 -23.66 9.50
CA ARG A 93 10.51 -23.42 8.14
C ARG A 93 11.50 -22.73 7.20
N LEU A 94 12.29 -21.78 7.70
CA LEU A 94 13.29 -21.08 6.89
C LEU A 94 14.49 -21.99 6.55
N VAL A 95 14.87 -22.86 7.49
CA VAL A 95 15.93 -23.86 7.30
C VAL A 95 15.47 -24.95 6.32
N GLU A 96 14.21 -25.41 6.42
CA GLU A 96 13.59 -26.32 5.45
C GLU A 96 13.53 -25.71 4.04
N ARG A 97 13.06 -24.45 3.93
CA ARG A 97 13.04 -23.71 2.65
C ARG A 97 14.42 -23.62 2.01
N PHE A 98 15.47 -23.49 2.82
CA PHE A 98 16.84 -23.48 2.33
C PHE A 98 17.29 -24.87 1.84
N GLY A 99 16.98 -25.92 2.60
CA GLY A 99 17.32 -27.30 2.22
C GLY A 99 16.62 -27.77 0.95
N ASP A 100 15.37 -27.37 0.76
CA ASP A 100 14.56 -27.71 -0.42
C ASP A 100 14.90 -26.86 -1.67
N ALA A 101 15.76 -25.85 -1.54
CA ALA A 101 16.10 -24.96 -2.65
C ALA A 101 16.88 -25.69 -3.76
N PRO A 102 16.44 -25.61 -5.04
CA PRO A 102 17.17 -26.21 -6.16
C PRO A 102 18.49 -25.47 -6.40
N GLY A 103 19.50 -26.21 -6.89
CA GLY A 103 20.90 -25.75 -6.97
C GLY A 103 21.13 -24.38 -7.62
N GLY A 104 20.33 -24.01 -8.63
CA GLY A 104 20.43 -22.71 -9.31
C GLY A 104 19.89 -21.50 -8.53
N SER A 105 19.10 -21.71 -7.48
CA SER A 105 18.48 -20.66 -6.65
C SER A 105 19.02 -20.61 -5.22
N ARG A 106 19.90 -21.56 -4.87
CA ARG A 106 20.31 -21.83 -3.50
C ARG A 106 21.08 -20.68 -2.86
N ASN A 107 21.87 -19.95 -3.65
CA ASN A 107 22.55 -18.74 -3.19
C ASN A 107 21.57 -17.60 -2.87
N ASP A 108 20.55 -17.40 -3.70
CA ASP A 108 19.55 -16.34 -3.50
C ASP A 108 18.69 -16.64 -2.27
N VAL A 109 18.23 -17.89 -2.14
CA VAL A 109 17.49 -18.35 -0.95
C VAL A 109 18.36 -18.25 0.31
N PHE A 110 19.64 -18.63 0.25
CA PHE A 110 20.56 -18.47 1.38
C PHE A 110 20.66 -17.00 1.82
N THR A 111 20.80 -16.09 0.86
CA THR A 111 20.96 -14.66 1.13
C THR A 111 19.70 -14.07 1.77
N GLU A 112 18.52 -14.61 1.46
CA GLU A 112 17.24 -14.25 2.08
C GLU A 112 17.08 -14.79 3.52
N VAL A 113 17.41 -16.08 3.74
CA VAL A 113 17.08 -16.78 5.00
C VAL A 113 18.17 -16.69 6.06
N ALA A 114 19.45 -16.69 5.66
CA ALA A 114 20.59 -16.74 6.57
C ALA A 114 20.66 -15.54 7.54
N PRO A 115 20.37 -14.29 7.12
CA PRO A 115 20.36 -13.15 8.04
C PRO A 115 19.33 -13.29 9.17
N ILE A 116 18.19 -13.95 8.90
CA ILE A 116 17.10 -14.11 9.87
C ILE A 116 17.45 -15.22 10.86
N VAL A 117 17.86 -16.38 10.35
CA VAL A 117 18.20 -17.56 11.15
C VAL A 117 19.40 -17.30 12.08
N ILE A 118 20.47 -16.66 11.56
CA ILE A 118 21.68 -16.37 12.32
C ILE A 118 21.43 -15.32 13.40
N ARG A 119 20.55 -14.34 13.17
CA ARG A 119 20.25 -13.33 14.21
C ARG A 119 19.31 -13.85 15.29
N LEU A 120 18.44 -14.81 14.99
CA LEU A 120 17.53 -15.42 15.97
C LEU A 120 18.22 -16.51 16.82
N LYS A 121 19.17 -17.25 16.26
CA LYS A 121 19.78 -18.41 16.92
C LYS A 121 21.31 -18.34 17.02
N GLY A 122 21.94 -17.28 16.53
CA GLY A 122 23.40 -17.11 16.57
C GLY A 122 24.13 -18.27 15.90
N ALA A 123 25.18 -18.77 16.56
CA ALA A 123 25.93 -19.94 16.14
C ALA A 123 25.05 -21.19 15.93
N LYS A 124 24.00 -21.39 16.74
CA LYS A 124 23.08 -22.52 16.58
C LYS A 124 22.28 -22.44 15.27
N GLY A 125 21.95 -21.23 14.83
CA GLY A 125 21.28 -21.01 13.53
C GLY A 125 22.21 -21.26 12.34
N ALA A 126 23.48 -20.92 12.48
CA ALA A 126 24.51 -21.27 11.51
C ALA A 126 24.69 -22.78 11.36
N ASP A 127 24.71 -23.52 12.47
CA ASP A 127 24.78 -24.99 12.46
C ASP A 127 23.55 -25.61 11.76
N MET A 128 22.36 -25.04 11.99
CA MET A 128 21.13 -25.46 11.32
C MET A 128 21.18 -25.25 9.80
N LEU A 129 21.70 -24.10 9.33
CA LEU A 129 21.85 -23.81 7.90
C LEU A 129 22.90 -24.72 7.25
N MET A 130 24.00 -25.01 7.95
CA MET A 130 25.01 -25.96 7.47
C MET A 130 24.43 -27.38 7.36
N ALA A 131 23.67 -27.82 8.37
CA ALA A 131 23.04 -29.15 8.37
C ALA A 131 21.95 -29.32 7.31
N ALA A 132 21.26 -28.25 6.92
CA ALA A 132 20.23 -28.27 5.89
C ALA A 132 20.78 -28.18 4.46
N TYR A 133 22.08 -27.90 4.29
CA TYR A 133 22.67 -27.76 2.96
C TYR A 133 22.86 -29.12 2.27
N LEU A 134 22.08 -29.37 1.22
CA LEU A 134 22.15 -30.58 0.38
C LEU A 134 22.91 -30.34 -0.94
N GLY A 135 23.92 -29.47 -0.93
CA GLY A 135 24.75 -29.18 -2.12
C GLY A 135 26.14 -29.80 -2.03
N ASP A 136 26.82 -29.83 -3.17
CA ASP A 136 28.13 -30.49 -3.30
C ASP A 136 29.31 -29.57 -2.93
N ASP A 137 29.08 -28.25 -2.76
CA ASP A 137 30.14 -27.29 -2.44
C ASP A 137 30.15 -26.94 -0.94
N GLU A 138 30.77 -27.84 -0.18
CA GLU A 138 30.95 -27.69 1.28
C GLU A 138 31.81 -26.46 1.62
N SER A 139 32.73 -26.09 0.75
CA SER A 139 33.61 -24.94 0.96
C SER A 139 32.86 -23.61 0.83
N TRP A 140 31.88 -23.55 -0.08
CA TRP A 140 31.01 -22.39 -0.26
C TRP A 140 30.11 -22.16 0.95
N ILE A 141 29.40 -23.20 1.45
CA ILE A 141 28.47 -23.03 2.57
C ILE A 141 29.19 -22.64 3.87
N GLN A 142 30.37 -23.22 4.13
CA GLN A 142 31.19 -22.85 5.29
C GLN A 142 31.63 -21.38 5.21
N SER A 143 32.08 -20.94 4.03
CA SER A 143 32.46 -19.54 3.81
C SER A 143 31.27 -18.58 3.93
N ALA A 144 30.12 -18.94 3.35
CA ALA A 144 28.91 -18.13 3.35
C ALA A 144 28.29 -17.99 4.75
N VAL A 145 28.23 -19.08 5.52
CA VAL A 145 27.75 -19.09 6.90
C VAL A 145 28.71 -18.35 7.83
N LYS A 146 30.02 -18.52 7.66
CA LYS A 146 31.02 -17.76 8.43
C LYS A 146 30.91 -16.26 8.16
N SER A 147 30.81 -15.86 6.90
CA SER A 147 30.60 -14.46 6.50
C SER A 147 29.29 -13.90 7.08
N ALA A 148 28.22 -14.68 7.07
CA ALA A 148 26.93 -14.28 7.63
C ALA A 148 26.95 -14.20 9.17
N LEU A 149 27.68 -15.08 9.87
CA LEU A 149 27.91 -15.01 11.31
C LEU A 149 28.75 -13.78 11.70
N GLU A 150 29.84 -13.51 10.98
CA GLU A 150 30.66 -12.32 11.22
C GLU A 150 29.87 -11.03 10.96
N LYS A 151 28.96 -11.04 9.98
CA LYS A 151 28.15 -9.88 9.61
C LYS A 151 26.91 -9.68 10.48
N TYR A 152 26.34 -10.74 11.04
CA TYR A 152 25.02 -10.69 11.68
C TYR A 152 24.99 -11.26 13.11
N GLY A 153 26.01 -11.98 13.57
CA GLY A 153 26.03 -12.66 14.87
C GLY A 153 26.00 -11.73 16.08
N ASP A 154 26.60 -10.54 15.95
CA ASP A 154 26.60 -9.50 17.00
C ASP A 154 25.60 -8.36 16.72
N SER A 155 24.92 -8.41 15.58
CA SER A 155 23.83 -7.47 15.28
C SER A 155 22.53 -8.00 15.87
N ALA A 156 21.85 -7.19 16.67
CA ALA A 156 20.44 -7.44 16.96
C ALA A 156 19.69 -7.74 15.64
N ALA A 157 18.74 -8.68 15.67
CA ALA A 157 17.83 -8.94 14.56
C ALA A 157 17.42 -7.61 13.92
N PRO A 158 17.38 -7.46 12.57
CA PRO A 158 16.76 -6.26 12.04
C PRO A 158 15.35 -6.27 12.63
N GLY A 159 14.93 -5.15 13.20
CA GLY A 159 13.63 -5.00 13.83
C GLY A 159 12.51 -5.17 12.80
N SER A 160 12.28 -6.40 12.38
CA SER A 160 11.24 -6.83 11.45
C SER A 160 10.89 -8.31 11.68
N LEU A 161 10.87 -8.75 12.94
CA LEU A 161 9.65 -9.39 13.43
C LEU A 161 8.80 -8.29 14.08
N ILE A 162 8.56 -7.20 13.34
CA ILE A 162 7.50 -6.26 13.69
C ILE A 162 6.26 -7.13 13.64
N ARG A 163 5.70 -7.44 14.81
CA ARG A 163 4.34 -7.93 14.90
C ARG A 163 3.51 -6.90 14.15
N ARG A 164 3.06 -7.25 12.93
CA ARG A 164 2.37 -6.31 12.03
C ARG A 164 1.24 -5.71 12.83
N SER A 165 1.33 -4.41 13.13
CA SER A 165 0.32 -3.72 13.90
C SER A 165 -1.04 -4.00 13.27
N LYS A 166 -1.94 -4.63 14.04
CA LYS A 166 -3.30 -4.90 13.59
C LYS A 166 -3.99 -3.59 13.18
N TYR A 167 -3.68 -2.50 13.89
CA TYR A 167 -4.20 -1.18 13.64
C TYR A 167 -3.67 -0.59 12.32
N VAL A 168 -2.37 -0.73 12.01
CA VAL A 168 -1.82 -0.33 10.71
C VAL A 168 -2.47 -1.10 9.57
N ARG A 169 -2.59 -2.43 9.71
CA ARG A 169 -3.23 -3.28 8.70
C ARG A 169 -4.69 -2.87 8.46
N GLU A 170 -5.46 -2.67 9.52
CA GLU A 170 -6.87 -2.27 9.44
C GLU A 170 -7.04 -0.85 8.90
N ALA A 171 -6.19 0.10 9.31
CA ALA A 171 -6.18 1.46 8.81
C ALA A 171 -5.92 1.50 7.30
N LEU A 172 -4.90 0.77 6.83
CA LEU A 172 -4.56 0.68 5.42
C LEU A 172 -5.64 -0.05 4.61
N LEU A 173 -6.26 -1.09 5.17
CA LEU A 173 -7.41 -1.75 4.55
C LEU A 173 -8.59 -0.80 4.41
N THR A 174 -8.87 0.00 5.45
CA THR A 174 -9.94 1.00 5.44
C THR A 174 -9.66 2.09 4.41
N ALA A 175 -8.43 2.61 4.35
CA ALA A 175 -8.00 3.59 3.34
C ALA A 175 -8.12 3.01 1.92
N TRP A 176 -7.71 1.75 1.73
CA TRP A 176 -7.83 1.04 0.46
C TRP A 176 -9.29 0.90 0.03
N GLN A 177 -10.17 0.42 0.91
CA GLN A 177 -11.59 0.26 0.62
C GLN A 177 -12.29 1.61 0.39
N SER A 178 -11.98 2.62 1.18
CA SER A 178 -12.46 3.99 1.00
C SER A 178 -12.06 4.56 -0.36
N ALA A 179 -10.84 4.26 -0.82
CA ALA A 179 -10.42 4.67 -2.16
C ALA A 179 -11.08 3.86 -3.28
N ARG A 180 -11.26 2.55 -3.09
CA ARG A 180 -11.88 1.69 -4.11
C ARG A 180 -13.35 2.02 -4.31
N PHE A 181 -14.10 2.13 -3.22
CA PHE A 181 -15.56 2.19 -3.25
C PHE A 181 -16.13 3.55 -2.88
N GLY A 182 -15.29 4.48 -2.39
CA GLY A 182 -15.72 5.82 -2.03
C GLY A 182 -16.00 6.72 -3.24
N THR A 183 -16.54 7.88 -2.94
CA THR A 183 -16.93 8.87 -3.96
C THR A 183 -15.73 9.73 -4.36
N TRP A 184 -15.48 9.79 -5.68
CA TRP A 184 -14.41 10.59 -6.28
C TRP A 184 -15.01 11.56 -7.31
N ARG A 185 -15.29 12.79 -6.87
CA ARG A 185 -16.00 13.79 -7.68
C ARG A 185 -15.06 14.63 -8.53
N GLY A 186 -15.60 15.16 -9.63
CA GLY A 186 -14.92 16.11 -10.50
C GLY A 186 -14.09 15.45 -11.60
N ARG A 187 -13.61 16.28 -12.54
CA ARG A 187 -12.87 15.84 -13.73
C ARG A 187 -11.60 15.05 -13.40
N SER A 188 -10.93 15.40 -12.30
CA SER A 188 -9.70 14.72 -11.84
C SER A 188 -9.94 13.56 -10.88
N GLY A 189 -11.18 13.28 -10.48
CA GLY A 189 -11.48 12.34 -9.40
C GLY A 189 -10.92 10.93 -9.63
N THR A 190 -10.98 10.43 -10.86
CA THR A 190 -10.46 9.11 -11.23
C THR A 190 -8.93 9.04 -11.21
N THR A 191 -8.27 10.14 -11.58
CA THR A 191 -6.81 10.30 -11.51
C THR A 191 -6.35 10.37 -10.05
N ASP A 192 -7.00 11.23 -9.25
CA ASP A 192 -6.70 11.41 -7.83
C ASP A 192 -6.89 10.10 -7.06
N ARG A 193 -7.96 9.36 -7.38
CA ARG A 193 -8.21 8.00 -6.89
C ARG A 193 -7.04 7.06 -7.16
N LYS A 194 -6.56 7.01 -8.41
CA LYS A 194 -5.50 6.09 -8.84
C LYS A 194 -4.18 6.39 -8.12
N VAL A 195 -3.84 7.67 -7.99
CA VAL A 195 -2.64 8.10 -7.27
C VAL A 195 -2.74 7.80 -5.77
N PHE A 196 -3.91 8.03 -5.16
CA PHE A 196 -4.14 7.67 -3.77
C PHE A 196 -4.00 6.16 -3.53
N LEU A 197 -4.59 5.32 -4.39
CA LEU A 197 -4.44 3.86 -4.33
C LEU A 197 -2.98 3.43 -4.44
N ALA A 198 -2.18 4.06 -5.31
CA ALA A 198 -0.75 3.76 -5.42
C ALA A 198 0.03 4.10 -4.12
N VAL A 199 -0.31 5.20 -3.44
CA VAL A 199 0.29 5.54 -2.14
C VAL A 199 -0.10 4.50 -1.08
N VAL A 200 -1.38 4.12 -1.01
CA VAL A 200 -1.85 3.11 -0.06
C VAL A 200 -1.23 1.74 -0.34
N GLN A 201 -1.08 1.34 -1.61
CA GLN A 201 -0.41 0.10 -1.98
C GLN A 201 1.02 0.06 -1.43
N ARG A 202 1.79 1.15 -1.62
CA ARG A 202 3.15 1.24 -1.09
C ARG A 202 3.20 1.17 0.44
N CYS A 203 2.28 1.82 1.12
CA CYS A 203 2.14 1.72 2.57
C CYS A 203 1.83 0.28 3.01
N ARG A 204 0.98 -0.44 2.26
CA ARG A 204 0.64 -1.85 2.51
C ARG A 204 1.84 -2.76 2.30
N ASP A 205 2.58 -2.58 1.21
CA ASP A 205 3.79 -3.34 0.88
C ASP A 205 4.90 -3.11 1.91
N GLY A 206 5.04 -1.87 2.39
CA GLY A 206 5.99 -1.50 3.45
C GLY A 206 5.52 -1.81 4.87
N HIS A 207 4.25 -2.19 5.07
CA HIS A 207 3.61 -2.37 6.37
C HIS A 207 3.70 -1.16 7.30
N THR A 208 3.71 0.05 6.73
CA THR A 208 3.82 1.32 7.45
C THR A 208 2.67 2.25 7.08
N MET A 209 2.29 3.17 7.97
CA MET A 209 1.31 4.22 7.65
C MET A 209 1.89 5.36 6.81
N THR A 210 3.20 5.35 6.58
CA THR A 210 3.89 6.36 5.78
C THR A 210 4.76 5.68 4.73
N THR A 211 4.90 6.32 3.58
CA THR A 211 5.84 5.88 2.53
C THR A 211 6.53 7.07 1.91
N ALA A 212 7.85 7.00 1.85
CA ALA A 212 8.62 7.80 0.91
C ALA A 212 8.29 7.33 -0.51
N ALA A 213 7.86 8.26 -1.38
CA ALA A 213 7.54 7.93 -2.76
C ALA A 213 7.84 9.09 -3.69
N SER A 214 8.80 8.91 -4.60
CA SER A 214 9.04 9.87 -5.67
C SER A 214 7.86 9.93 -6.64
N VAL A 215 7.62 11.09 -7.26
CA VAL A 215 6.61 11.26 -8.32
C VAL A 215 6.80 10.25 -9.45
N ARG A 216 8.06 9.93 -9.79
CA ARG A 216 8.41 8.94 -10.83
C ARG A 216 8.02 7.52 -10.41
N THR A 217 8.26 7.15 -9.16
CA THR A 217 7.84 5.85 -8.62
C THR A 217 6.32 5.68 -8.70
N LEU A 218 5.58 6.73 -8.34
CA LEU A 218 4.12 6.72 -8.41
C LEU A 218 3.61 6.76 -9.86
N ALA A 219 4.32 7.43 -10.78
CA ALA A 219 4.04 7.38 -12.21
C ALA A 219 4.14 5.96 -12.78
N LEU A 220 5.16 5.19 -12.38
CA LEU A 220 5.32 3.79 -12.81
C LEU A 220 4.22 2.87 -12.26
N LEU A 221 3.80 3.08 -11.00
CA LEU A 221 2.73 2.30 -10.38
C LEU A 221 1.36 2.62 -10.99
N THR A 222 1.09 3.89 -11.28
CA THR A 222 -0.20 4.32 -11.82
C THR A 222 -0.28 4.25 -13.34
N GLY A 223 0.86 4.18 -14.03
CA GLY A 223 0.95 4.34 -15.49
C GLY A 223 0.56 5.74 -15.99
N LEU A 224 0.58 6.74 -15.11
CA LEU A 224 0.28 8.14 -15.43
C LEU A 224 1.58 8.92 -15.62
N GLU A 225 1.54 9.99 -16.41
CA GLU A 225 2.69 10.88 -16.60
C GLU A 225 3.08 11.59 -15.28
N PRO A 226 4.39 11.82 -15.02
CA PRO A 226 4.86 12.44 -13.78
C PRO A 226 4.18 13.77 -13.44
N LYS A 227 3.93 14.62 -14.45
CA LYS A 227 3.22 15.90 -14.27
C LYS A 227 1.80 15.72 -13.74
N THR A 228 1.10 14.69 -14.23
CA THR A 228 -0.27 14.35 -13.79
C THR A 228 -0.27 13.84 -12.36
N VAL A 229 0.72 12.99 -12.01
CA VAL A 229 0.90 12.48 -10.66
C VAL A 229 1.22 13.60 -9.68
N SER A 230 2.12 14.52 -10.03
CA SER A 230 2.46 15.68 -9.21
C SER A 230 1.22 16.53 -8.89
N ALA A 231 0.45 16.88 -9.93
CA ALA A 231 -0.77 17.66 -9.75
C ALA A 231 -1.84 16.93 -8.93
N ALA A 232 -1.92 15.60 -9.04
CA ALA A 232 -2.83 14.79 -8.24
C ALA A 232 -2.41 14.72 -6.76
N LEU A 233 -1.11 14.59 -6.47
CA LEU A 233 -0.58 14.62 -5.10
C LEU A 233 -0.90 15.95 -4.42
N GLU A 234 -0.69 17.08 -5.10
CA GLU A 234 -1.06 18.41 -4.58
C GLU A 234 -2.55 18.52 -4.25
N ARG A 235 -3.44 18.03 -5.12
CA ARG A 235 -4.89 18.02 -4.88
C ARG A 235 -5.27 17.09 -3.72
N LEU A 236 -4.65 15.93 -3.61
CA LEU A 236 -4.90 14.97 -2.54
C LEU A 236 -4.46 15.51 -1.18
N VAL A 237 -3.34 16.22 -1.13
CA VAL A 237 -2.87 16.93 0.08
C VAL A 237 -3.82 18.07 0.41
N LYS A 238 -4.18 18.92 -0.56
CA LYS A 238 -5.10 20.04 -0.36
C LYS A 238 -6.49 19.61 0.09
N SER A 239 -6.97 18.44 -0.36
CA SER A 239 -8.26 17.88 0.03
C SER A 239 -8.22 17.12 1.37
N GLY A 240 -7.05 17.01 2.01
CA GLY A 240 -6.89 16.31 3.29
C GLY A 240 -6.98 14.80 3.19
N ARG A 241 -6.86 14.23 1.99
CA ARG A 241 -6.81 12.78 1.79
C ARG A 241 -5.40 12.24 2.02
N LEU A 242 -4.37 13.01 1.65
CA LEU A 242 -2.97 12.71 1.98
C LEU A 242 -2.41 13.76 2.93
N CYS A 243 -1.48 13.34 3.79
CA CYS A 243 -0.65 14.23 4.60
C CYS A 243 0.81 14.05 4.19
N VAL A 244 1.56 15.14 4.07
CA VAL A 244 3.02 15.10 3.91
C VAL A 244 3.61 15.12 5.31
N VAL A 245 4.25 14.01 5.69
CA VAL A 245 4.80 13.81 7.05
C VAL A 245 6.24 14.30 7.14
N GLY A 246 6.96 14.27 6.02
CA GLY A 246 8.35 14.69 5.95
C GLY A 246 8.92 14.55 4.54
N ALA A 247 10.24 14.59 4.47
CA ALA A 247 11.01 14.25 3.29
C ALA A 247 12.03 13.18 3.68
N ALA A 248 12.18 12.17 2.83
CA ALA A 248 13.21 11.16 2.96
C ALA A 248 14.58 11.71 2.59
N ASP A 249 15.64 10.96 2.93
CA ASP A 249 17.03 11.35 2.70
C ASP A 249 17.36 11.57 1.21
N ASP A 250 16.60 10.94 0.32
CA ASP A 250 16.71 11.09 -1.14
C ASP A 250 15.96 12.33 -1.69
N GLY A 251 15.34 13.13 -0.81
CA GLY A 251 14.54 14.31 -1.13
C GLY A 251 13.12 13.98 -1.58
N SER A 252 12.70 12.71 -1.59
CA SER A 252 11.31 12.36 -1.87
C SER A 252 10.39 12.72 -0.71
N GLN A 253 9.17 13.16 -1.01
CA GLN A 253 8.18 13.43 0.03
C GLN A 253 7.67 12.12 0.63
N GLU A 254 7.50 12.13 1.94
CA GLU A 254 6.88 11.04 2.69
C GLU A 254 5.39 11.34 2.87
N TYR A 255 4.55 10.45 2.35
CA TYR A 255 3.10 10.60 2.37
C TYR A 255 2.45 9.61 3.33
N ALA A 256 1.41 10.07 4.03
CA ALA A 256 0.51 9.26 4.84
C ALA A 256 -0.93 9.35 4.31
N PRO A 257 -1.63 8.22 4.08
CA PRO A 257 -3.05 8.22 3.78
C PRO A 257 -3.86 8.58 5.02
N VAL A 258 -4.76 9.55 4.87
CA VAL A 258 -5.73 9.89 5.91
C VAL A 258 -6.90 8.91 5.80
N VAL A 259 -7.14 8.18 6.88
CA VAL A 259 -8.25 7.22 6.97
C VAL A 259 -9.56 8.00 7.10
N GLY A 260 -10.26 8.20 5.98
CA GLY A 260 -11.57 8.84 5.94
C GLY A 260 -12.72 7.86 6.17
N GLU A 261 -13.90 8.37 6.52
CA GLU A 261 -15.14 7.58 6.58
C GLU A 261 -15.50 7.02 5.20
N MET A 262 -15.91 5.75 5.13
CA MET A 262 -16.45 5.18 3.90
C MET A 262 -17.78 5.85 3.56
N THR A 263 -17.82 6.62 2.48
CA THR A 263 -19.05 7.29 2.02
C THR A 263 -20.05 6.34 1.37
N THR A 264 -19.60 5.14 0.99
CA THR A 264 -20.44 4.04 0.55
C THR A 264 -20.59 3.06 1.69
N VAL A 265 -21.78 3.04 2.29
CA VAL A 265 -22.17 1.98 3.23
C VAL A 265 -22.20 0.69 2.41
N LEU A 266 -21.17 -0.14 2.56
CA LEU A 266 -21.24 -1.52 2.11
C LEU A 266 -22.35 -2.16 2.95
N SER A 267 -23.53 -2.40 2.37
CA SER A 267 -24.66 -2.96 3.12
C SER A 267 -24.24 -4.28 3.77
N LYS A 268 -24.77 -4.61 4.95
CA LYS A 268 -24.48 -5.85 5.71
C LYS A 268 -24.66 -7.17 4.92
N GLU A 269 -25.34 -7.11 3.78
CA GLU A 269 -25.58 -8.22 2.84
C GLU A 269 -24.55 -8.29 1.70
N MET A 270 -23.62 -7.35 1.63
CA MET A 270 -22.54 -7.38 0.65
C MET A 270 -21.60 -8.51 1.03
N THR A 271 -21.64 -9.54 0.19
CA THR A 271 -20.68 -10.63 0.16
C THR A 271 -19.27 -10.02 0.25
N PRO A 272 -18.33 -10.61 1.01
CA PRO A 272 -16.95 -10.14 1.00
C PRO A 272 -16.51 -9.92 -0.45
N PRO A 273 -15.76 -8.84 -0.75
CA PRO A 273 -15.30 -8.56 -2.10
C PRO A 273 -14.76 -9.86 -2.68
N ARG A 274 -15.32 -10.31 -3.82
CA ARG A 274 -14.91 -11.56 -4.45
C ARG A 274 -13.39 -11.50 -4.61
N GLU A 275 -12.70 -12.58 -4.21
CA GLU A 275 -11.25 -12.69 -4.31
C GLU A 275 -10.75 -12.46 -5.75
N SER A 276 -11.59 -12.76 -6.74
CA SER A 276 -11.42 -12.50 -8.17
C SER A 276 -11.94 -11.13 -8.58
N SER A 277 -11.22 -10.08 -8.19
CA SER A 277 -11.43 -8.72 -8.71
C SER A 277 -10.12 -8.18 -9.23
N VAL A 278 -10.11 -7.76 -10.49
CA VAL A 278 -8.99 -7.05 -11.11
C VAL A 278 -8.54 -5.87 -10.24
N ASP A 279 -7.24 -5.79 -9.96
CA ASP A 279 -6.64 -4.71 -9.18
C ASP A 279 -6.92 -3.35 -9.86
N PRO A 280 -7.36 -2.30 -9.13
CA PRO A 280 -7.52 -0.95 -9.69
C PRO A 280 -6.27 -0.33 -10.32
N LEU A 281 -5.08 -0.80 -9.93
CA LEU A 281 -3.79 -0.42 -10.48
C LEU A 281 -3.32 -1.38 -11.59
N HIS A 282 -4.13 -2.39 -11.94
CA HIS A 282 -3.83 -3.33 -13.00
C HIS A 282 -3.59 -2.64 -14.35
N LEU A 283 -2.77 -3.26 -15.19
CA LEU A 283 -2.37 -2.69 -16.48
C LEU A 283 -3.52 -2.57 -17.47
N VAL A 284 -4.54 -3.43 -17.37
CA VAL A 284 -5.71 -3.40 -18.24
C VAL A 284 -6.35 -1.99 -18.32
N TRP A 285 -6.30 -1.22 -17.22
CA TRP A 285 -6.84 0.14 -17.14
C TRP A 285 -6.01 1.21 -17.86
N LEU A 286 -4.88 0.84 -18.46
CA LEU A 286 -4.05 1.67 -19.32
C LEU A 286 -4.24 1.36 -20.82
N GLY A 287 -4.99 0.30 -21.13
CA GLY A 287 -5.27 -0.12 -22.50
C GLY A 287 -6.17 0.88 -23.23
N ASP A 288 -6.10 0.88 -24.55
CA ASP A 288 -6.85 1.80 -25.38
C ASP A 288 -8.37 1.68 -25.14
N GLY A 289 -9.04 2.82 -24.95
CA GLY A 289 -10.46 2.88 -24.61
C GLY A 289 -10.80 2.54 -23.14
N LEU A 290 -9.85 2.07 -22.34
CA LEU A 290 -10.01 1.88 -20.89
C LEU A 290 -9.32 3.01 -20.12
N THR A 291 -9.92 3.40 -19.00
CA THR A 291 -9.49 4.56 -18.21
C THR A 291 -9.75 4.32 -16.72
N GLY A 292 -9.26 5.22 -15.86
CA GLY A 292 -9.53 5.16 -14.42
C GLY A 292 -11.03 5.19 -14.07
N ARG A 293 -11.89 5.74 -14.95
CA ARG A 293 -13.35 5.70 -14.77
C ARG A 293 -13.89 4.27 -14.86
N HIS A 294 -13.42 3.51 -15.84
CA HIS A 294 -13.79 2.11 -16.03
C HIS A 294 -13.37 1.26 -14.83
N SER A 295 -12.16 1.48 -14.30
CA SER A 295 -11.69 0.84 -13.06
C SER A 295 -12.61 1.14 -11.86
N GLN A 296 -13.05 2.38 -11.70
CA GLN A 296 -13.95 2.75 -10.60
C GLN A 296 -15.34 2.09 -10.74
N VAL A 297 -15.90 2.09 -11.95
CA VAL A 297 -17.18 1.42 -12.24
C VAL A 297 -17.09 -0.09 -11.98
N PHE A 298 -16.01 -0.71 -12.45
CA PHE A 298 -15.74 -2.12 -12.24
C PHE A 298 -15.67 -2.48 -10.75
N ASP A 299 -14.96 -1.69 -9.94
CA ASP A 299 -14.88 -1.88 -8.49
C ASP A 299 -16.24 -1.80 -7.79
N LEU A 300 -17.12 -0.91 -8.24
CA LEU A 300 -18.47 -0.81 -7.67
C LEU A 300 -19.33 -2.03 -8.03
N VAL A 301 -19.18 -2.56 -9.25
CA VAL A 301 -19.86 -3.80 -9.65
C VAL A 301 -19.28 -5.01 -8.90
N SER A 302 -17.97 -5.05 -8.63
CA SER A 302 -17.32 -6.16 -7.92
C SER A 302 -17.79 -6.34 -6.49
N VAL A 303 -18.26 -5.25 -5.88
CA VAL A 303 -18.89 -5.27 -4.56
C VAL A 303 -20.43 -5.32 -4.62
N GLY A 304 -21.00 -5.62 -5.79
CA GLY A 304 -22.43 -5.89 -5.92
C GLY A 304 -23.32 -4.67 -6.18
N VAL A 305 -22.76 -3.51 -6.51
CA VAL A 305 -23.55 -2.38 -7.04
C VAL A 305 -23.83 -2.63 -8.52
N ARG A 306 -24.93 -3.34 -8.82
CA ARG A 306 -25.16 -3.89 -10.17
C ARG A 306 -26.04 -3.06 -11.10
N ARG A 307 -26.55 -1.90 -10.68
CA ARG A 307 -27.44 -1.04 -11.48
C ARG A 307 -26.77 0.28 -11.81
N ALA A 308 -26.85 0.73 -13.06
CA ALA A 308 -26.22 1.96 -13.53
C ALA A 308 -26.53 3.20 -12.66
N SER A 309 -27.79 3.38 -12.22
CA SER A 309 -28.16 4.51 -11.35
C SER A 309 -27.54 4.43 -9.95
N ALA A 310 -27.39 3.23 -9.40
CA ALA A 310 -26.74 3.02 -8.11
C ALA A 310 -25.23 3.21 -8.21
N ILE A 311 -24.61 2.73 -9.30
CA ILE A 311 -23.19 2.93 -9.61
C ILE A 311 -22.87 4.42 -9.76
N ALA A 312 -23.69 5.14 -10.54
CA ALA A 312 -23.53 6.59 -10.75
C ALA A 312 -23.55 7.35 -9.42
N LYS A 313 -24.54 7.04 -8.57
CA LYS A 313 -24.69 7.63 -7.24
C LYS A 313 -23.52 7.30 -6.32
N ALA A 314 -23.09 6.03 -6.27
CA ALA A 314 -22.01 5.57 -5.40
C ALA A 314 -20.65 6.16 -5.81
N GLY A 315 -20.35 6.14 -7.11
CA GLY A 315 -19.11 6.67 -7.67
C GLY A 315 -19.02 8.19 -7.73
N GLY A 316 -20.17 8.88 -7.63
CA GLY A 316 -20.23 10.35 -7.73
C GLY A 316 -20.07 10.86 -9.15
N MET A 317 -20.59 10.11 -10.13
CA MET A 317 -20.50 10.40 -11.57
C MET A 317 -21.89 10.54 -12.19
N SER A 318 -21.98 11.13 -13.39
CA SER A 318 -23.26 11.22 -14.11
C SER A 318 -23.74 9.85 -14.58
N LEU A 319 -25.06 9.71 -14.75
CA LEU A 319 -25.65 8.46 -15.23
C LEU A 319 -25.18 8.11 -16.65
N ASP A 320 -24.99 9.11 -17.50
CA ASP A 320 -24.57 8.89 -18.89
C ASP A 320 -23.10 8.46 -18.96
N ALA A 321 -22.21 9.10 -18.21
CA ALA A 321 -20.82 8.66 -18.09
C ALA A 321 -20.71 7.24 -17.50
N THR A 322 -21.63 6.88 -16.60
CA THR A 322 -21.70 5.52 -16.04
C THR A 322 -22.13 4.52 -17.10
N ARG A 323 -23.16 4.84 -17.89
CA ARG A 323 -23.65 3.96 -18.96
C ARG A 323 -22.60 3.76 -20.04
N GLU A 324 -21.92 4.82 -20.45
CA GLU A 324 -20.82 4.76 -21.41
C GLU A 324 -19.72 3.83 -20.90
N ALA A 325 -19.26 4.01 -19.67
CA ALA A 325 -18.25 3.15 -19.07
C ALA A 325 -18.71 1.68 -18.95
N LEU A 326 -19.98 1.45 -18.61
CA LEU A 326 -20.55 0.10 -18.54
C LEU A 326 -20.65 -0.57 -19.90
N THR A 327 -21.00 0.16 -20.96
CA THR A 327 -21.01 -0.36 -22.33
C THR A 327 -19.61 -0.81 -22.72
N VAL A 328 -18.60 0.05 -22.53
CA VAL A 328 -17.20 -0.30 -22.86
C VAL A 328 -16.74 -1.53 -22.08
N LEU A 329 -17.04 -1.63 -20.78
CA LEU A 329 -16.68 -2.78 -19.94
C LEU A 329 -17.35 -4.08 -20.40
N VAL A 330 -18.57 -4.01 -20.92
CA VAL A 330 -19.27 -5.17 -21.49
C VAL A 330 -18.66 -5.55 -22.84
N ASP A 331 -18.38 -4.57 -23.70
CA ASP A 331 -17.77 -4.79 -25.01
C ASP A 331 -16.35 -5.36 -24.90
N THR A 332 -15.64 -5.07 -23.81
CA THR A 332 -14.32 -5.64 -23.53
C THR A 332 -14.38 -7.02 -22.85
N GLY A 333 -15.57 -7.51 -22.51
CA GLY A 333 -15.75 -8.76 -21.75
C GLY A 333 -15.33 -8.68 -20.28
N LEU A 334 -15.08 -7.48 -19.74
CA LEU A 334 -14.76 -7.30 -18.32
C LEU A 334 -16.00 -7.33 -17.43
N LEU A 335 -17.18 -7.11 -18.02
CA LEU A 335 -18.48 -7.25 -17.38
C LEU A 335 -19.45 -8.02 -18.28
N GLU A 336 -20.39 -8.70 -17.65
CA GLU A 336 -21.55 -9.30 -18.31
C GLU A 336 -22.81 -8.48 -18.01
N ARG A 337 -23.72 -8.41 -18.99
CA ARG A 337 -24.99 -7.73 -18.83
C ARG A 337 -26.14 -8.72 -18.90
N ASP A 338 -26.88 -8.83 -17.79
CA ASP A 338 -28.14 -9.55 -17.72
C ASP A 338 -29.29 -8.53 -17.55
N GLY A 339 -29.94 -8.20 -18.67
CA GLY A 339 -30.99 -7.19 -18.74
C GLY A 339 -30.53 -5.79 -18.29
N ARG A 340 -30.83 -5.44 -17.03
CA ARG A 340 -30.48 -4.15 -16.39
C ARG A 340 -29.43 -4.28 -15.29
N VAL A 341 -28.89 -5.48 -15.10
CA VAL A 341 -27.97 -5.86 -14.05
C VAL A 341 -26.61 -6.18 -14.68
N TYR A 342 -25.54 -5.67 -14.08
CA TYR A 342 -24.17 -5.94 -14.51
C TYR A 342 -23.50 -6.90 -13.52
N ASN A 343 -22.80 -7.89 -14.03
CA ASN A 343 -22.12 -8.93 -13.24
C ASN A 343 -20.66 -9.08 -13.67
N LEU A 344 -19.84 -9.63 -12.79
CA LEU A 344 -18.48 -10.05 -13.10
C LEU A 344 -18.51 -11.45 -13.75
N PRO A 345 -17.80 -11.66 -14.87
CA PRO A 345 -17.48 -13.00 -15.37
C PRO A 345 -16.77 -13.84 -14.30
N SER A 346 -16.93 -15.17 -14.36
CA SER A 346 -16.24 -16.09 -13.43
C SER A 346 -14.73 -16.16 -13.66
N GLU A 347 -14.28 -15.94 -14.89
CA GLU A 347 -12.88 -16.08 -15.35
C GLU A 347 -12.23 -14.70 -15.60
N ILE A 348 -12.57 -13.71 -14.76
CA ILE A 348 -12.18 -12.32 -15.01
C ILE A 348 -10.65 -12.10 -15.02
N ASP A 349 -9.93 -12.88 -14.22
CA ASP A 349 -8.46 -12.83 -14.15
C ASP A 349 -7.83 -13.34 -15.46
N ASP A 350 -8.42 -14.36 -16.08
CA ASP A 350 -7.99 -14.90 -17.37
C ASP A 350 -8.29 -13.95 -18.55
N ILE A 351 -9.19 -12.99 -18.36
CA ILE A 351 -9.55 -11.98 -19.38
C ILE A 351 -8.64 -10.74 -19.26
N ALA A 352 -8.33 -10.30 -18.05
CA ALA A 352 -7.70 -9.00 -17.81
C ALA A 352 -6.28 -8.88 -18.39
N ASP A 353 -5.47 -9.93 -18.28
CA ASP A 353 -4.09 -9.95 -18.77
C ASP A 353 -4.00 -9.97 -20.31
N PRO A 354 -4.68 -10.90 -21.02
CA PRO A 354 -4.73 -10.86 -22.48
C PRO A 354 -5.33 -9.56 -23.02
N LEU A 355 -6.31 -8.97 -22.31
CA LEU A 355 -6.89 -7.69 -22.70
C LEU A 355 -5.89 -6.54 -22.55
N ALA A 356 -5.09 -6.53 -21.48
CA ALA A 356 -4.03 -5.54 -21.29
C ALA A 356 -2.99 -5.60 -22.42
N VAL A 357 -2.62 -6.80 -22.87
CA VAL A 357 -1.69 -6.99 -24.00
C VAL A 357 -2.32 -6.53 -25.31
N SER A 358 -3.50 -7.03 -25.65
CA SER A 358 -4.17 -6.75 -26.93
C SER A 358 -4.51 -5.27 -27.12
N ARG A 359 -4.78 -4.54 -26.03
CA ARG A 359 -5.05 -3.10 -26.05
C ARG A 359 -3.82 -2.22 -25.80
N GLY A 360 -2.61 -2.77 -25.92
CA GLY A 360 -1.36 -2.00 -25.91
C GLY A 360 -0.94 -1.44 -24.55
N ALA A 361 -1.59 -1.84 -23.44
CA ALA A 361 -1.30 -1.32 -22.11
C ALA A 361 0.15 -1.60 -21.67
N VAL A 362 0.64 -2.81 -21.97
CA VAL A 362 2.00 -3.25 -21.65
C VAL A 362 3.03 -2.39 -22.38
N VAL A 363 2.81 -2.15 -23.68
CA VAL A 363 3.68 -1.30 -24.52
C VAL A 363 3.69 0.14 -23.99
N ARG A 364 2.52 0.66 -23.60
CA ARG A 364 2.39 2.00 -23.03
C ARG A 364 3.15 2.14 -21.71
N LYS A 365 3.04 1.15 -20.81
CA LYS A 365 3.80 1.12 -19.55
C LYS A 365 5.30 1.06 -19.81
N ALA A 366 5.74 0.22 -20.75
CA ALA A 366 7.14 0.09 -21.12
C ALA A 366 7.71 1.40 -21.69
N ARG A 367 6.96 2.11 -22.53
CA ARG A 367 7.35 3.44 -23.05
C ARG A 367 7.50 4.48 -21.94
N LEU A 368 6.56 4.51 -20.98
CA LEU A 368 6.66 5.38 -19.81
C LEU A 368 7.90 5.07 -18.97
N ALA A 369 8.17 3.78 -18.73
CA ALA A 369 9.35 3.36 -17.98
C ALA A 369 10.65 3.74 -18.69
N ALA A 370 10.74 3.52 -20.00
CA ALA A 370 11.89 3.90 -20.81
C ALA A 370 12.13 5.41 -20.78
N ARG A 371 11.08 6.22 -20.89
CA ARG A 371 11.20 7.69 -20.81
C ARG A 371 11.69 8.16 -19.44
N ILE A 372 11.13 7.60 -18.36
CA ILE A 372 11.56 7.91 -17.00
C ILE A 372 13.03 7.54 -16.78
N GLU A 373 13.48 6.43 -17.36
CA GLU A 373 14.88 5.99 -17.27
C GLU A 373 15.80 6.87 -18.12
N GLU A 374 15.39 7.24 -19.34
CA GLU A 374 16.11 8.20 -20.18
C GLU A 374 16.30 9.53 -19.43
N GLU A 375 15.24 10.06 -18.82
CA GLU A 375 15.31 11.28 -18.00
C GLU A 375 16.27 11.13 -16.80
N ARG A 376 16.37 9.95 -16.20
CA ARG A 376 17.31 9.66 -15.10
C ARG A 376 18.75 9.59 -15.56
N SER A 377 18.98 9.06 -16.76
CA SER A 377 20.31 8.89 -17.33
C SER A 377 20.95 10.20 -17.81
N ARG A 378 20.16 11.29 -17.92
CA ARG A 378 20.68 12.61 -18.32
C ARG A 378 21.59 13.19 -17.22
N PRO A 379 22.83 13.59 -17.56
CA PRO A 379 23.71 14.30 -16.63
C PRO A 379 23.01 15.55 -16.09
N ARG A 380 23.01 15.73 -14.76
CA ARG A 380 22.49 16.94 -14.12
C ARG A 380 23.31 18.14 -14.60
N GLY A 381 22.79 18.92 -15.55
CA GLY A 381 23.45 20.13 -16.04
C GLY A 381 23.14 20.51 -17.49
N ASP A 382 22.66 19.58 -18.32
CA ASP A 382 22.26 19.93 -19.69
C ASP A 382 20.84 20.50 -19.71
N ALA A 383 20.70 21.60 -20.45
CA ALA A 383 19.44 22.32 -20.64
C ALA A 383 18.28 21.36 -21.00
N PRO A 384 17.04 21.68 -20.59
CA PRO A 384 15.88 20.93 -21.05
C PRO A 384 15.94 20.82 -22.59
N PRO A 385 15.52 19.68 -23.17
CA PRO A 385 15.50 19.55 -24.61
C PRO A 385 14.68 20.71 -25.17
N ASP A 386 15.18 21.32 -26.25
CA ASP A 386 14.36 22.15 -27.12
C ASP A 386 13.10 21.33 -27.40
N GLU A 387 11.95 21.84 -26.94
CA GLU A 387 10.66 21.17 -27.06
C GLU A 387 10.46 20.87 -28.55
N GLY A 388 10.68 19.63 -28.98
CA GLY A 388 10.26 19.18 -30.30
C GLY A 388 8.74 19.10 -30.29
N PRO A 389 7.97 20.05 -30.87
CA PRO A 389 6.54 20.16 -30.59
C PRO A 389 5.68 19.26 -31.51
N ALA A 390 6.25 18.63 -32.53
CA ALA A 390 5.44 18.32 -33.71
C ALA A 390 4.57 17.04 -33.64
N ILE A 391 4.81 16.10 -32.72
CA ILE A 391 4.09 14.80 -32.72
C ILE A 391 3.20 14.62 -31.48
N TYR A 392 3.62 15.10 -30.31
CA TYR A 392 2.87 14.94 -29.05
C TYR A 392 1.88 16.06 -28.77
N GLU A 393 2.17 17.30 -29.21
CA GLU A 393 1.11 18.31 -29.22
C GLU A 393 0.00 17.88 -30.16
N ASP A 394 0.30 17.20 -31.27
CA ASP A 394 -0.70 16.80 -32.24
C ASP A 394 -1.65 15.71 -31.68
N ASP A 395 -1.15 14.71 -30.97
CA ASP A 395 -2.00 13.67 -30.36
C ASP A 395 -2.78 14.14 -29.12
N GLU A 396 -2.18 14.98 -28.25
CA GLU A 396 -2.91 15.56 -27.12
C GLU A 396 -3.88 16.66 -27.54
N ARG A 397 -3.51 17.48 -28.53
CA ARG A 397 -4.41 18.46 -29.16
C ARG A 397 -5.53 17.74 -29.88
N ARG A 398 -5.25 16.69 -30.64
CA ARG A 398 -6.27 15.87 -31.29
C ARG A 398 -7.20 15.21 -30.29
N ARG A 399 -6.70 14.69 -29.17
CA ARG A 399 -7.58 14.20 -28.08
C ARG A 399 -8.43 15.31 -27.47
N ARG A 400 -7.87 16.50 -27.24
CA ARG A 400 -8.65 17.64 -26.71
C ARG A 400 -9.67 18.13 -27.73
N GLU A 401 -9.33 18.15 -29.03
CA GLU A 401 -10.22 18.53 -30.11
C GLU A 401 -11.33 17.49 -30.33
N GLU A 402 -11.00 16.20 -30.26
CA GLU A 402 -11.97 15.10 -30.30
C GLU A 402 -12.88 15.14 -29.05
N GLU A 403 -12.33 15.44 -27.86
CA GLU A 403 -13.09 15.61 -26.62
C GLU A 403 -13.98 16.87 -26.67
N ASP A 404 -13.49 17.99 -27.20
CA ASP A 404 -14.23 19.26 -27.33
C ASP A 404 -15.30 19.19 -28.45
N GLU A 405 -15.05 18.47 -29.53
CA GLU A 405 -16.01 18.23 -30.60
C GLU A 405 -17.09 17.24 -30.16
N LEU A 406 -16.75 16.22 -29.38
CA LEU A 406 -17.73 15.39 -28.66
C LEU A 406 -18.58 16.26 -27.73
N MET A 407 -17.98 17.18 -26.99
CA MET A 407 -18.69 18.07 -26.06
C MET A 407 -19.61 19.06 -26.79
N ARG A 408 -19.24 19.54 -27.99
CA ARG A 408 -20.13 20.34 -28.88
C ARG A 408 -21.27 19.51 -29.46
N GLN A 409 -21.01 18.29 -29.92
CA GLN A 409 -22.05 17.39 -30.44
C GLN A 409 -23.03 16.95 -29.34
N LEU A 410 -22.56 16.92 -28.09
CA LEU A 410 -23.38 16.66 -26.89
C LEU A 410 -24.06 17.92 -26.32
N GLY A 411 -23.81 19.11 -26.88
CA GLY A 411 -24.39 20.39 -26.45
C GLY A 411 -23.97 20.84 -25.05
N ILE A 412 -22.82 20.39 -24.57
CA ILE A 412 -22.24 20.71 -23.26
C ILE A 412 -21.35 21.97 -23.35
N LEU A 413 -20.85 22.25 -24.56
CA LEU A 413 -20.27 23.51 -25.03
C LEU A 413 -21.14 24.07 -26.15
#